data_AF-A0A7C4TH84-F1
#
_entry.id   AF-A0A7C4TH84-F1
#
_cell.length_a   1.000
_cell.length_b   1.000
_cell.length_c   1.000
_cell.angle_alpha   90.00
_cell.angle_beta   90.00
_cell.angle_gamma   90.00
#
_symmetry.space_group_name_H-M   'P 1'
#
loop_
_entity.id
_entity.type
_entity.pdbx_description
1 polymer ?
#
loop_
_entity_poly.entity_id
_entity_poly.type
_entity_poly.pdbx_seq_one_letter_code
_entity_poly.pdbx_strand_id
1 'polypeptide(L)'
;TFALESRRWEPVGPLAWLGEPPPATVTRALLVAAITTGIAFTAGWRYRATAPTFALLLLAVTTARNSWGQVWHTENLLVLHVVILALAPAAAAWSVDARRRTGPPPDPAERFAWAAFLMSIATVTTYVLAGVTKLREGGVDWVLGDTLRNQVAYDNVRKAALGAGTSPFAGAVLPHGWLFVPMAIATLAVELGAPLALTGRRAARWWAAAAWSFHAGVLALMAIGFPYPLSGVAFASLFPLDRVGIALSRQRRLARWTRSPRSSAPAPTTTTSG
;
A
#
# COMPACT_ATOMS: atom_id res chain seq x y z
N THR A 1 26.28 -24.84 -8.14
CA THR A 1 25.39 -23.67 -8.22
C THR A 1 24.73 -23.34 -6.88
N PHE A 2 24.15 -24.30 -6.16
CA PHE A 2 23.59 -24.10 -4.79
C PHE A 2 24.58 -23.51 -3.75
N ALA A 3 25.87 -23.88 -3.81
CA ALA A 3 26.88 -23.38 -2.86
C ALA A 3 27.21 -21.87 -3.01
N LEU A 4 26.87 -21.25 -4.14
CA LEU A 4 26.99 -19.79 -4.33
C LEU A 4 25.75 -19.05 -3.84
N GLU A 5 24.58 -19.69 -3.82
CA GLU A 5 23.36 -19.14 -3.24
C GLU A 5 23.45 -19.12 -1.71
N SER A 6 23.83 -20.21 -1.05
CA SER A 6 23.93 -20.23 0.42
C SER A 6 24.90 -19.18 1.00
N ARG A 7 25.97 -18.83 0.27
CA ARG A 7 26.94 -17.81 0.69
C ARG A 7 26.44 -16.36 0.61
N ARG A 8 25.31 -16.10 -0.05
CA ARG A 8 24.71 -14.75 -0.17
C ARG A 8 23.55 -14.53 0.80
N TRP A 9 23.24 -15.54 1.61
CA TRP A 9 22.22 -15.45 2.63
C TRP A 9 22.71 -14.55 3.78
N GLU A 10 22.10 -13.38 3.89
CA GLU A 10 22.33 -12.41 4.96
C GLU A 10 20.98 -12.15 5.62
N PRO A 11 20.56 -13.00 6.58
CA PRO A 11 19.23 -12.93 7.15
C PRO A 11 19.03 -11.62 7.92
N VAL A 12 17.88 -10.98 7.69
CA VAL A 12 17.52 -9.72 8.36
C VAL A 12 16.21 -9.85 9.14
N GLY A 13 16.01 -8.93 10.09
CA GLY A 13 14.75 -8.81 10.83
C GLY A 13 14.32 -10.13 11.51
N PRO A 14 13.05 -10.57 11.36
CA PRO A 14 12.55 -11.80 11.97
C PRO A 14 13.26 -13.10 11.57
N LEU A 15 14.06 -13.08 10.50
CA LEU A 15 14.81 -14.25 10.04
C LEU A 15 16.28 -14.22 10.48
N ALA A 16 16.75 -13.16 11.16
CA ALA A 16 18.15 -12.92 11.52
C ALA A 16 18.86 -14.08 12.26
N TRP A 17 18.08 -14.96 12.90
CA TRP A 17 18.58 -16.13 13.63
C TRP A 17 18.80 -17.38 12.76
N LEU A 18 18.41 -17.36 11.48
CA LEU A 18 18.59 -18.47 10.55
C LEU A 18 19.99 -18.46 9.93
N GLY A 19 20.85 -19.39 10.34
CA GLY A 19 22.21 -19.53 9.77
C GLY A 19 22.25 -19.94 8.30
N GLU A 20 21.18 -20.55 7.78
CA GLU A 20 21.07 -21.00 6.40
C GLU A 20 19.70 -20.62 5.80
N PRO A 21 19.61 -20.41 4.47
CA PRO A 21 18.34 -20.11 3.82
C PRO A 21 17.37 -21.30 3.94
N PRO A 22 16.05 -21.05 4.10
CA PRO A 22 15.06 -22.12 4.07
C PRO A 22 15.11 -22.90 2.75
N PRO A 23 14.79 -24.21 2.75
CA PRO A 23 14.72 -24.99 1.52
C PRO A 23 13.78 -24.36 0.49
N ALA A 24 14.11 -24.45 -0.80
CA ALA A 24 13.32 -23.83 -1.86
C ALA A 24 11.84 -24.26 -1.87
N THR A 25 11.55 -25.50 -1.46
CA THR A 25 10.18 -26.01 -1.30
C THR A 25 9.42 -25.29 -0.19
N VAL A 26 10.07 -24.99 0.94
CA VAL A 26 9.48 -24.20 2.04
C VAL A 26 9.21 -22.79 1.57
N THR A 27 10.18 -22.13 0.91
CA THR A 27 10.00 -20.78 0.38
C THR A 27 8.85 -20.70 -0.63
N ARG A 28 8.73 -21.66 -1.54
CA ARG A 28 7.60 -21.73 -2.48
C ARG A 28 6.27 -21.97 -1.77
N ALA A 29 6.24 -22.86 -0.78
CA ALA A 29 5.03 -23.13 0.00
C ALA A 29 4.57 -21.88 0.77
N LEU A 30 5.50 -21.15 1.40
CA LEU A 30 5.21 -19.88 2.07
C LEU A 30 4.66 -18.83 1.10
N LEU A 31 5.23 -18.73 -0.11
CA LEU A 31 4.73 -17.82 -1.13
C LEU A 31 3.30 -18.17 -1.58
N VAL A 32 3.03 -19.44 -1.88
CA VAL A 32 1.69 -19.90 -2.26
C VAL A 32 0.69 -19.69 -1.12
N ALA A 33 1.10 -19.96 0.11
CA ALA A 33 0.28 -19.68 1.29
C ALA A 33 0.00 -18.18 1.45
N ALA A 34 1.01 -17.32 1.25
CA ALA A 34 0.84 -15.87 1.31
C ALA A 34 -0.13 -15.36 0.23
N ILE A 35 -0.05 -15.88 -1.00
CA ILE A 35 -0.96 -15.51 -2.10
C ILE A 35 -2.39 -15.94 -1.78
N THR A 36 -2.59 -17.20 -1.38
CA THR A 36 -3.92 -17.75 -1.09
C THR A 36 -4.58 -17.07 0.10
N THR A 37 -3.83 -16.84 1.19
CA THR A 37 -4.31 -16.10 2.35
C THR A 37 -4.51 -14.61 2.05
N GLY A 38 -3.71 -14.02 1.16
CA GLY A 38 -3.88 -12.65 0.66
C GLY A 38 -5.20 -12.48 -0.11
N ILE A 39 -5.54 -13.41 -1.01
CA ILE A 39 -6.82 -13.42 -1.71
C ILE A 39 -7.98 -13.51 -0.70
N ALA A 40 -7.89 -14.42 0.27
CA ALA A 40 -8.88 -14.57 1.32
C ALA A 40 -9.01 -13.31 2.21
N PHE A 41 -7.89 -12.69 2.56
CA PHE A 41 -7.81 -11.44 3.31
C PHE A 41 -8.53 -10.30 2.57
N THR A 42 -8.22 -10.11 1.29
CA THR A 42 -8.87 -9.09 0.45
C THR A 42 -10.38 -9.35 0.28
N ALA A 43 -10.78 -10.62 0.15
CA ALA A 43 -12.20 -10.99 0.12
C ALA A 43 -12.89 -10.85 1.49
N GLY A 44 -12.13 -10.73 2.57
CA GLY A 44 -12.60 -10.79 3.95
C GLY A 44 -13.29 -12.12 4.28
N TRP A 45 -12.74 -13.23 3.80
CA TRP A 45 -13.20 -14.58 4.11
C TRP A 45 -12.47 -15.14 5.33
N ARG A 46 -13.21 -15.61 6.33
CA ARG A 46 -12.68 -16.05 7.64
C ARG A 46 -11.67 -15.07 8.21
N TYR A 47 -11.99 -13.77 8.15
CA TYR A 47 -11.02 -12.67 8.33
C TYR A 47 -10.23 -12.77 9.64
N ARG A 48 -10.88 -13.22 10.73
CA ARG A 48 -10.23 -13.38 12.04
C ARG A 48 -9.03 -14.33 12.01
N ALA A 49 -9.04 -15.32 11.13
CA ALA A 49 -7.92 -16.24 10.94
C ALA A 49 -7.04 -15.82 9.77
N THR A 50 -7.64 -15.42 8.64
CA THR A 50 -6.89 -15.15 7.42
C THR A 50 -6.06 -13.88 7.49
N ALA A 51 -6.51 -12.85 8.22
CA ALA A 51 -5.78 -11.59 8.35
C ALA A 51 -4.45 -11.69 9.10
N PRO A 52 -4.39 -12.22 10.34
CA PRO A 52 -3.10 -12.41 11.02
C PRO A 52 -2.20 -13.41 10.27
N THR A 53 -2.79 -14.45 9.68
CA THR A 53 -2.02 -15.43 8.88
C THR A 53 -1.37 -14.77 7.67
N PHE A 54 -2.12 -13.97 6.90
CA PHE A 54 -1.59 -13.25 5.75
C PHE A 54 -0.53 -12.22 6.17
N ALA A 55 -0.75 -11.46 7.26
CA ALA A 55 0.22 -10.50 7.76
C ALA A 55 1.57 -11.15 8.11
N LEU A 56 1.54 -12.28 8.82
CA LEU A 56 2.76 -13.03 9.18
C LEU A 56 3.45 -13.63 7.95
N LEU A 57 2.69 -14.23 7.04
CA LEU A 57 3.24 -14.81 5.81
C LEU A 57 3.84 -13.74 4.89
N LEU A 58 3.17 -12.59 4.75
CA LEU A 58 3.66 -11.47 3.96
C LEU A 58 4.96 -10.91 4.57
N LEU A 59 5.02 -10.73 5.89
CA LEU A 59 6.23 -10.33 6.59
C LEU A 59 7.36 -11.35 6.38
N ALA A 60 7.08 -12.65 6.51
CA ALA A 60 8.07 -13.71 6.32
C ALA A 60 8.62 -13.74 4.88
N VAL A 61 7.75 -13.70 3.87
CA VAL A 61 8.14 -13.73 2.45
C VAL A 61 8.94 -12.49 2.06
N THR A 62 8.50 -11.31 2.49
CA THR A 62 9.23 -10.05 2.20
C THR A 62 10.57 -9.98 2.94
N THR A 63 10.64 -10.46 4.18
CA THR A 63 11.90 -10.58 4.93
C THR A 63 12.86 -11.56 4.26
N ALA A 64 12.37 -12.72 3.83
CA ALA A 64 13.17 -13.71 3.12
C ALA A 64 13.74 -13.13 1.82
N ARG A 65 12.96 -12.33 1.08
CA ARG A 65 13.44 -11.63 -0.11
C ARG A 65 14.53 -10.60 0.20
N ASN A 66 14.40 -9.89 1.33
CA ASN A 66 15.38 -8.90 1.78
C ASN A 66 16.70 -9.50 2.30
N SER A 67 16.76 -10.82 2.49
CA SER A 67 17.91 -11.52 3.06
C SER A 67 18.96 -11.98 2.01
N TRP A 68 18.90 -11.41 0.80
CA TRP A 68 19.76 -11.78 -0.34
C TRP A 68 20.60 -10.60 -0.84
N GLY A 69 21.08 -9.75 0.08
CA GLY A 69 22.02 -8.66 -0.19
C GLY A 69 21.42 -7.38 -0.78
N GLN A 70 20.15 -7.38 -1.20
CA GLN A 70 19.43 -6.14 -1.54
C GLN A 70 18.21 -5.98 -0.64
N VAL A 71 18.24 -4.93 0.17
CA VAL A 71 17.09 -4.55 1.01
C VAL A 71 16.13 -3.73 0.17
N TRP A 72 14.93 -4.26 -0.01
CA TRP A 72 13.81 -3.66 -0.69
C TRP A 72 12.89 -2.98 0.33
N HIS A 73 12.79 -1.66 0.23
CA HIS A 73 11.88 -0.86 1.05
C HIS A 73 10.49 -0.67 0.39
N THR A 74 10.32 -1.18 -0.82
CA THR A 74 9.10 -1.07 -1.65
C THR A 74 7.86 -1.65 -0.98
N GLU A 75 8.01 -2.70 -0.18
CA GLU A 75 6.92 -3.44 0.45
C GLU A 75 6.70 -3.08 1.93
N ASN A 76 7.61 -2.34 2.56
CA ASN A 76 7.55 -2.09 4.01
C ASN A 76 6.25 -1.39 4.44
N LEU A 77 5.81 -0.38 3.69
CA LEU A 77 4.55 0.31 3.97
C LEU A 77 3.33 -0.60 3.79
N LEU A 78 3.34 -1.47 2.77
CA LEU A 78 2.29 -2.46 2.56
C LEU A 78 2.20 -3.42 3.75
N VAL A 79 3.34 -3.96 4.20
CA VAL A 79 3.40 -4.86 5.35
C VAL A 79 2.84 -4.19 6.60
N LEU A 80 3.26 -2.95 6.90
CA LEU A 80 2.74 -2.18 8.03
C LEU A 80 1.22 -1.99 7.94
N HIS A 81 0.71 -1.62 6.77
CA HIS A 81 -0.73 -1.46 6.55
C HIS A 81 -1.50 -2.78 6.72
N VAL A 82 -0.98 -3.89 6.21
CA VAL A 82 -1.60 -5.21 6.37
C VAL A 82 -1.62 -5.64 7.85
N VAL A 83 -0.54 -5.40 8.61
CA VAL A 83 -0.50 -5.67 10.05
C VAL A 83 -1.56 -4.85 10.78
N ILE A 84 -1.65 -3.54 10.51
CA ILE A 84 -2.66 -2.66 11.12
C ILE A 84 -4.08 -3.16 10.80
N LEU A 85 -4.34 -3.52 9.54
CA LEU A 85 -5.63 -4.05 9.11
C LEU A 85 -5.95 -5.40 9.75
N ALA A 86 -4.95 -6.26 9.99
CA ALA A 86 -5.15 -7.55 10.65
C ALA A 86 -5.55 -7.42 12.12
N LEU A 87 -5.13 -6.33 12.78
CA LEU A 87 -5.54 -5.98 14.15
C LEU A 87 -6.89 -5.26 14.18
N ALA A 88 -7.33 -4.70 13.05
CA ALA A 88 -8.60 -4.00 12.93
C ALA A 88 -9.74 -4.93 12.50
N PRO A 89 -11.00 -4.62 12.84
CA PRO A 89 -12.16 -5.34 12.31
C PRO A 89 -12.44 -5.01 10.82
N ALA A 90 -11.43 -4.89 9.96
CA ALA A 90 -11.54 -4.29 8.62
C ALA A 90 -12.53 -5.00 7.66
N ALA A 91 -12.81 -6.28 7.87
CA ALA A 91 -13.80 -7.04 7.11
C ALA A 91 -15.25 -6.90 7.62
N ALA A 92 -15.53 -6.04 8.61
CA ALA A 92 -16.84 -5.99 9.26
C ALA A 92 -17.96 -5.38 8.39
N ALA A 93 -17.61 -4.51 7.44
CA ALA A 93 -18.58 -3.86 6.56
C ALA A 93 -18.70 -4.55 5.20
N TRP A 94 -17.58 -4.70 4.48
CA TRP A 94 -17.54 -5.24 3.11
C TRP A 94 -16.64 -6.47 3.03
N SER A 95 -17.25 -7.64 3.11
CA SER A 95 -16.53 -8.92 3.01
C SER A 95 -17.47 -10.08 2.68
N VAL A 96 -16.89 -11.23 2.32
CA VAL A 96 -17.63 -12.50 2.21
C VAL A 96 -18.26 -12.88 3.55
N ASP A 97 -17.56 -12.66 4.67
CA ASP A 97 -18.07 -12.95 6.01
C ASP A 97 -19.26 -12.04 6.37
N ALA A 98 -19.18 -10.74 6.06
CA ALA A 98 -20.23 -9.76 6.35
C ALA A 98 -21.52 -10.04 5.56
N ARG A 99 -21.42 -10.61 4.35
CA ARG A 99 -22.60 -11.04 3.56
C ARG A 99 -23.43 -12.13 4.24
N ARG A 100 -22.82 -12.90 5.14
CA ARG A 100 -23.47 -14.00 5.88
C ARG A 100 -24.05 -13.55 7.22
N ARG A 101 -23.75 -12.33 7.68
CA ARG A 101 -24.29 -11.81 8.95
C ARG A 101 -25.75 -11.40 8.79
N THR A 102 -26.59 -11.91 9.69
CA THR A 102 -27.94 -11.41 9.93
C THR A 102 -27.88 -10.30 10.97
N GLY A 103 -28.07 -9.05 10.58
CA GLY A 103 -28.11 -7.91 11.50
C GLY A 103 -27.64 -6.61 10.86
N PRO A 104 -27.90 -5.46 11.51
CA PRO A 104 -27.44 -4.17 11.02
C PRO A 104 -25.90 -4.12 10.93
N PRO A 105 -25.35 -3.43 9.93
CA PRO A 105 -23.91 -3.20 9.85
C PRO A 105 -23.42 -2.43 11.09
N PRO A 106 -22.22 -2.72 11.60
CA PRO A 106 -21.66 -2.01 12.75
C PRO A 106 -21.47 -0.52 12.44
N ASP A 107 -21.60 0.33 13.47
CA ASP A 107 -21.39 1.78 13.33
C ASP A 107 -19.95 2.09 12.87
N PRO A 108 -19.77 2.73 11.69
CA PRO A 108 -18.45 3.00 11.12
C PRO A 108 -17.58 4.00 11.91
N ALA A 109 -18.18 4.91 12.68
CA ALA A 109 -17.49 6.16 13.03
C ALA A 109 -16.37 5.99 14.07
N GLU A 110 -16.53 5.14 15.08
CA GLU A 110 -15.56 5.06 16.19
C GLU A 110 -14.69 3.80 16.16
N ARG A 111 -15.22 2.66 15.67
CA ARG A 111 -14.50 1.37 15.74
C ARG A 111 -13.35 1.21 14.74
N PHE A 112 -13.35 1.96 13.65
CA PHE A 112 -12.41 1.79 12.53
C PHE A 112 -11.46 2.97 12.34
N ALA A 113 -11.75 4.12 12.96
CA ALA A 113 -11.00 5.36 12.75
C ALA A 113 -9.55 5.26 13.21
N TRP A 114 -9.28 4.53 14.31
CA TRP A 114 -7.92 4.35 14.82
C TRP A 114 -7.00 3.65 13.81
N ALA A 115 -7.51 2.67 13.06
CA ALA A 115 -6.73 1.90 12.10
C ALA A 115 -6.37 2.76 10.89
N ALA A 116 -7.33 3.50 10.35
CA ALA A 116 -7.08 4.45 9.27
C ALA A 116 -6.14 5.59 9.71
N PHE A 117 -6.28 6.07 10.95
CA PHE A 117 -5.35 7.05 11.52
C PHE A 117 -3.93 6.47 11.61
N LEU A 118 -3.77 5.27 12.18
CA LEU A 118 -2.46 4.63 12.32
C LEU A 118 -1.80 4.33 10.97
N MET A 119 -2.57 3.92 9.95
CA MET A 119 -2.08 3.76 8.57
C MET A 119 -1.63 5.10 7.99
N SER A 120 -2.37 6.19 8.23
CA SER A 120 -1.97 7.52 7.79
C SER A 120 -0.68 7.99 8.48
N ILE A 121 -0.53 7.74 9.78
CA ILE A 121 0.71 8.00 10.52
C ILE A 121 1.86 7.17 9.93
N ALA A 122 1.68 5.86 9.74
CA ALA A 122 2.70 5.00 9.14
C ALA A 122 3.13 5.51 7.76
N THR A 123 2.18 5.89 6.90
CA THR A 123 2.44 6.49 5.60
C THR A 123 3.29 7.75 5.75
N VAL A 124 2.84 8.74 6.52
CA VAL A 124 3.57 10.00 6.71
C VAL A 124 4.97 9.77 7.27
N THR A 125 5.11 8.91 8.28
CA THR A 125 6.39 8.59 8.89
C THR A 125 7.35 7.98 7.88
N THR A 126 6.89 7.06 7.01
CA THR A 126 7.79 6.48 6.00
C THR A 126 8.35 7.51 5.03
N TYR A 127 7.54 8.49 4.62
CA TYR A 127 8.01 9.58 3.75
C TYR A 127 8.96 10.53 4.48
N VAL A 128 8.64 10.92 5.72
CA VAL A 128 9.53 11.78 6.52
C VAL A 128 10.88 11.11 6.73
N LEU A 129 10.90 9.83 7.12
CA LEU A 129 12.14 9.09 7.30
C LEU A 129 12.96 9.00 6.01
N ALA A 130 12.30 8.83 4.86
CA ALA A 130 12.98 8.86 3.55
C ALA A 130 13.64 10.21 3.27
N GLY A 131 12.95 11.32 3.54
CA GLY A 131 13.49 12.67 3.35
C GLY A 131 14.62 13.00 4.33
N VAL A 132 14.47 12.64 5.61
CA VAL A 132 15.52 12.80 6.62
C VAL A 132 16.77 12.01 6.25
N THR A 133 16.61 10.77 5.79
CA THR A 133 17.75 9.95 5.36
C THR A 133 18.45 10.55 4.15
N LYS A 134 17.71 11.08 3.17
CA LYS A 134 18.32 11.77 2.02
C LYS A 134 19.15 12.98 2.43
N LEU A 135 18.65 13.80 3.36
CA LEU A 135 19.41 14.94 3.86
C LEU A 135 20.63 14.50 4.69
N ARG A 136 20.48 13.46 5.51
CA ARG A 136 21.55 12.95 6.36
C ARG A 136 22.69 12.33 5.56
N GLU A 137 22.38 11.53 4.55
CA GLU A 137 23.37 10.81 3.75
C GLU A 137 23.83 11.60 2.53
N GLY A 138 22.97 12.45 1.95
CA GLY A 138 23.25 13.21 0.72
C GLY A 138 23.59 14.68 0.94
N GLY A 139 23.31 15.26 2.11
CA GLY A 139 23.67 16.64 2.45
C GLY A 139 23.19 17.69 1.44
N VAL A 140 24.07 18.66 1.17
CA VAL A 140 23.83 19.74 0.19
C VAL A 140 23.77 19.20 -1.24
N ASP A 141 24.54 18.16 -1.56
CA ASP A 141 24.60 17.56 -2.90
C ASP A 141 23.26 16.92 -3.31
N TRP A 142 22.44 16.51 -2.33
CA TRP A 142 21.06 16.14 -2.61
C TRP A 142 20.27 17.34 -3.12
N VAL A 143 20.33 18.47 -2.43
CA VAL A 143 19.57 19.69 -2.79
C VAL A 143 20.02 20.25 -4.14
N LEU A 144 21.33 20.18 -4.43
CA LEU A 144 21.90 20.56 -5.72
C LEU A 144 21.62 19.53 -6.83
N GLY A 145 20.97 18.41 -6.52
CA GLY A 145 20.53 17.42 -7.51
C GLY A 145 21.62 16.47 -8.00
N ASP A 146 22.88 16.66 -7.62
CA ASP A 146 23.99 15.81 -8.02
C ASP A 146 23.81 14.38 -7.51
N THR A 147 23.42 14.21 -6.25
CA THR A 147 23.14 12.89 -5.67
C THR A 147 21.99 12.19 -6.41
N LEU A 148 20.92 12.90 -6.72
CA LEU A 148 19.78 12.34 -7.45
C LEU A 148 20.18 11.93 -8.88
N ARG A 149 20.92 12.79 -9.59
CA ARG A 149 21.40 12.50 -10.95
C ARG A 149 22.32 11.29 -10.96
N ASN A 150 23.25 11.21 -10.00
CA ASN A 150 24.16 10.09 -9.84
C ASN A 150 23.41 8.79 -9.52
N GLN A 151 22.38 8.83 -8.68
CA GLN A 151 21.54 7.66 -8.40
C GLN A 151 20.81 7.16 -9.65
N VAL A 152 20.22 8.06 -10.43
CA VAL A 152 19.55 7.70 -11.70
C VAL A 152 20.54 7.12 -12.70
N ALA A 153 21.72 7.72 -12.85
CA ALA A 153 22.76 7.23 -13.74
C ALA A 153 23.27 5.85 -13.32
N TYR A 154 23.67 5.71 -12.05
CA TYR A 154 24.20 4.47 -11.49
C TYR A 154 23.21 3.32 -11.60
N ASP A 155 21.95 3.54 -11.23
CA ASP A 155 20.91 2.52 -11.31
C ASP A 155 20.74 1.98 -12.75
N ASN A 156 20.65 2.87 -13.73
CA ASN A 156 20.50 2.50 -15.13
C ASN A 156 21.75 1.79 -15.69
N VAL A 157 22.96 2.28 -15.38
CA VAL A 157 24.21 1.63 -15.81
C VAL A 157 24.36 0.25 -15.17
N ARG A 158 24.07 0.12 -13.87
CA ARG A 158 24.10 -1.17 -13.16
C ARG A 158 23.12 -2.17 -13.77
N LYS A 159 21.89 -1.73 -14.08
CA LYS A 159 20.88 -2.57 -14.74
C LYS A 159 21.35 -3.04 -16.11
N ALA A 160 21.87 -2.14 -16.94
CA ALA A 160 22.43 -2.50 -18.24
C ALA A 160 23.56 -3.53 -18.13
N ALA A 161 24.50 -3.31 -17.20
CA ALA A 161 25.63 -4.21 -16.97
C ALA A 161 25.20 -5.62 -16.51
N LEU A 162 24.07 -5.72 -15.80
CA LEU A 162 23.50 -6.98 -15.31
C LEU A 162 22.46 -7.59 -16.27
N GLY A 163 22.24 -7.01 -17.45
CA GLY A 163 21.24 -7.48 -18.41
C GLY A 163 19.78 -7.28 -17.96
N ALA A 164 19.53 -6.37 -17.01
CA ALA A 164 18.20 -6.01 -16.55
C ALA A 164 17.62 -4.83 -17.35
N GLY A 165 16.30 -4.67 -17.32
CA GLY A 165 15.61 -3.56 -18.00
C GLY A 165 16.02 -2.19 -17.43
N THR A 166 16.34 -1.25 -18.31
CA THR A 166 16.67 0.14 -17.99
C THR A 166 15.52 1.08 -18.31
N SER A 167 15.58 2.30 -17.81
CA SER A 167 14.64 3.35 -18.19
C SER A 167 14.87 3.78 -19.65
N PRO A 168 13.81 3.86 -20.48
CA PRO A 168 13.91 4.42 -21.82
C PRO A 168 14.09 5.95 -21.81
N PHE A 169 13.82 6.61 -20.67
CA PHE A 169 13.87 8.06 -20.54
C PHE A 169 15.20 8.55 -19.96
N ALA A 170 15.91 7.72 -19.18
CA ALA A 170 17.12 8.13 -18.47
C ALA A 170 18.19 8.69 -19.41
N GLY A 171 18.46 8.05 -20.55
CA GLY A 171 19.47 8.51 -21.52
C GLY A 171 19.19 9.91 -22.09
N ALA A 172 17.91 10.27 -22.26
CA ALA A 172 17.53 11.60 -22.74
C ALA A 172 17.57 12.67 -21.63
N VAL A 173 17.25 12.31 -20.39
CA VAL A 173 17.16 13.25 -19.27
C VAL A 173 18.53 13.51 -18.61
N LEU A 174 19.37 12.48 -18.47
CA LEU A 174 20.66 12.56 -17.78
C LEU A 174 21.61 13.65 -18.29
N PRO A 175 21.69 14.00 -19.59
CA PRO A 175 22.51 15.12 -20.08
C PRO A 175 22.06 16.48 -19.52
N HIS A 176 20.78 16.62 -19.20
CA HIS A 176 20.17 17.86 -18.74
C HIS A 176 20.26 17.99 -17.21
N GLY A 177 21.48 18.08 -16.69
CA GLY A 177 21.76 18.08 -15.24
C GLY A 177 20.96 19.11 -14.44
N TRP A 178 20.66 20.27 -15.03
CA TRP A 178 19.87 21.34 -14.40
C TRP A 178 18.44 20.91 -14.01
N LEU A 179 17.87 19.87 -14.65
CA LEU A 179 16.57 19.32 -14.31
C LEU A 179 16.56 18.60 -12.94
N PHE A 180 17.73 18.14 -12.48
CA PHE A 180 17.81 17.35 -11.25
C PHE A 180 17.74 18.20 -9.99
N VAL A 181 18.11 19.49 -10.07
CA VAL A 181 17.93 20.44 -8.95
C VAL A 181 16.44 20.57 -8.57
N PRO A 182 15.52 21.01 -9.46
CA PRO A 182 14.12 21.13 -9.09
C PRO A 182 13.48 19.77 -8.77
N MET A 183 13.90 18.68 -9.41
CA MET A 183 13.42 17.34 -9.05
C MET A 183 13.82 16.98 -7.62
N ALA A 184 15.08 17.18 -7.24
CA ALA A 184 15.56 16.85 -5.90
C ALA A 184 14.88 17.69 -4.82
N ILE A 185 14.72 19.01 -5.06
CA ILE A 185 13.94 19.88 -4.17
C ILE A 185 12.50 19.38 -4.05
N ALA A 186 11.86 19.01 -5.17
CA ALA A 186 10.50 18.48 -5.15
C ALA A 186 10.42 17.15 -4.37
N THR A 187 11.41 16.26 -4.49
CA THR A 187 11.45 15.01 -3.71
C THR A 187 11.49 15.29 -2.21
N LEU A 188 12.34 16.23 -1.77
CA LEU A 188 12.43 16.63 -0.36
C LEU A 188 11.14 17.31 0.12
N ALA A 189 10.55 18.18 -0.70
CA ALA A 189 9.29 18.84 -0.36
C ALA A 189 8.15 17.84 -0.18
N VAL A 190 8.07 16.81 -1.03
CA VAL A 190 7.09 15.72 -0.89
C VAL A 190 7.36 14.92 0.39
N GLU A 191 8.60 14.52 0.63
CA GLU A 191 8.94 13.61 1.72
C GLU A 191 8.86 14.26 3.09
N LEU A 192 9.50 15.43 3.26
CA LEU A 192 9.48 16.19 4.51
C LEU A 192 8.14 16.90 4.73
N GLY A 193 7.42 17.25 3.66
CA GLY A 193 6.09 17.84 3.72
C GLY A 193 4.96 16.86 4.00
N ALA A 194 5.24 15.56 4.12
CA ALA A 194 4.23 14.53 4.39
C ALA A 194 3.31 14.80 5.59
N PRO A 195 3.77 15.37 6.72
CA PRO A 195 2.90 15.70 7.85
C PRO A 195 1.77 16.67 7.50
N LEU A 196 1.95 17.51 6.47
CA LEU A 196 0.91 18.42 6.00
C LEU A 196 -0.33 17.68 5.52
N ALA A 197 -0.19 16.44 5.04
CA ALA A 197 -1.31 15.60 4.63
C ALA A 197 -2.32 15.33 5.77
N LEU A 198 -1.91 15.43 7.03
CA LEU A 198 -2.76 15.21 8.20
C LEU A 198 -3.58 16.45 8.61
N THR A 199 -3.22 17.63 8.10
CA THR A 199 -3.84 18.91 8.53
C THR A 199 -5.23 19.13 7.94
N GLY A 200 -5.56 18.44 6.85
CA GLY A 200 -6.87 18.54 6.22
C GLY A 200 -6.94 17.91 4.84
N ARG A 201 -8.18 17.74 4.35
CA ARG A 201 -8.47 17.01 3.11
C ARG A 201 -7.83 17.63 1.87
N ARG A 202 -7.70 18.96 1.82
CA ARG A 202 -7.07 19.64 0.68
C ARG A 202 -5.57 19.37 0.64
N ALA A 203 -4.90 19.47 1.79
CA ALA A 203 -3.49 19.16 1.90
C ALA A 203 -3.21 17.68 1.59
N ALA A 204 -4.03 16.77 2.13
CA ALA A 204 -3.97 15.33 1.82
C ALA A 204 -4.05 15.04 0.32
N ARG A 205 -4.99 15.68 -0.40
CA ARG A 205 -5.16 15.49 -1.86
C ARG A 205 -3.93 15.94 -2.64
N TRP A 206 -3.47 17.15 -2.38
CA TRP A 206 -2.31 17.70 -3.09
C TRP A 206 -1.04 16.93 -2.78
N TRP A 207 -0.84 16.58 -1.51
CA TRP A 207 0.31 15.78 -1.11
C TRP A 207 0.26 14.38 -1.73
N ALA A 208 -0.88 13.67 -1.69
CA ALA A 208 -1.00 12.35 -2.29
C ALA A 208 -0.78 12.38 -3.81
N ALA A 209 -1.27 13.42 -4.50
CA ALA A 209 -1.00 13.62 -5.92
C ALA A 209 0.50 13.86 -6.21
N ALA A 210 1.16 14.66 -5.36
CA ALA A 210 2.60 14.91 -5.47
C ALA A 210 3.43 13.64 -5.17
N ALA A 211 3.08 12.90 -4.12
CA ALA A 211 3.71 11.62 -3.77
C ALA A 211 3.52 10.56 -4.85
N TRP A 212 2.32 10.46 -5.44
CA TRP A 212 2.08 9.58 -6.58
C TRP A 212 2.92 9.99 -7.79
N SER A 213 2.99 11.29 -8.10
CA SER A 213 3.79 11.82 -9.21
C SER A 213 5.27 11.58 -9.01
N PHE A 214 5.76 11.69 -7.77
CA PHE A 214 7.12 11.31 -7.39
C PHE A 214 7.41 9.84 -7.73
N HIS A 215 6.54 8.90 -7.33
CA HIS A 215 6.72 7.47 -7.65
C HIS A 215 6.62 7.19 -9.16
N ALA A 216 5.73 7.89 -9.87
CA ALA A 216 5.66 7.80 -11.33
C ALA A 216 6.96 8.32 -11.98
N GLY A 217 7.56 9.38 -11.44
CA GLY A 217 8.86 9.90 -11.87
C GLY A 217 10.00 8.91 -11.61
N VAL A 218 10.04 8.26 -10.45
CA VAL A 218 11.00 7.19 -10.15
C VAL A 218 10.84 6.02 -11.12
N LEU A 219 9.61 5.59 -11.41
CA LEU A 219 9.36 4.55 -12.41
C LEU A 219 9.85 4.99 -13.80
N ALA A 220 9.56 6.23 -14.20
CA ALA A 220 9.96 6.76 -15.50
C ALA A 220 11.49 6.84 -15.63
N LEU A 221 12.21 7.36 -14.64
CA LEU A 221 13.66 7.62 -14.75
C LEU A 221 14.53 6.44 -14.34
N MET A 222 14.04 5.58 -13.45
CA MET A 222 14.82 4.46 -12.90
C MET A 222 14.25 3.10 -13.27
N ALA A 223 13.08 2.99 -13.89
CA ALA A 223 12.40 1.70 -14.12
C ALA A 223 12.26 0.88 -12.81
N ILE A 224 12.02 1.56 -11.67
CA ILE A 224 11.76 0.94 -10.37
C ILE A 224 10.27 1.09 -10.06
N GLY A 225 9.58 -0.03 -9.89
CA GLY A 225 8.17 -0.06 -9.53
C GLY A 225 7.96 0.02 -8.02
N PHE A 226 7.06 0.92 -7.61
CA PHE A 226 6.47 0.95 -6.26
C PHE A 226 4.97 0.65 -6.36
N PRO A 227 4.55 -0.63 -6.53
CA PRO A 227 3.16 -0.95 -6.87
C PRO A 227 2.15 -0.42 -5.85
N TYR A 228 2.50 -0.46 -4.56
CA TYR A 228 1.58 -0.04 -3.51
C TYR A 228 1.30 1.48 -3.54
N PRO A 229 2.31 2.37 -3.56
CA PRO A 229 2.11 3.79 -3.85
C PRO A 229 1.47 4.08 -5.22
N LEU A 230 1.93 3.43 -6.29
CA LEU A 230 1.44 3.68 -7.66
C LEU A 230 -0.02 3.28 -7.85
N SER A 231 -0.52 2.30 -7.11
CA SER A 231 -1.95 1.94 -7.09
C SER A 231 -2.83 2.99 -6.43
N GLY A 232 -2.26 3.95 -5.69
CA GLY A 232 -2.98 4.91 -4.86
C GLY A 232 -3.50 4.33 -3.54
N VAL A 233 -3.50 3.01 -3.36
CA VAL A 233 -4.01 2.35 -2.14
C VAL A 233 -3.20 2.75 -0.90
N ALA A 234 -1.90 3.02 -1.05
CA ALA A 234 -1.06 3.51 0.04
C ALA A 234 -1.58 4.81 0.67
N PHE A 235 -2.28 5.65 -0.10
CA PHE A 235 -2.77 6.97 0.36
C PHE A 235 -4.23 6.94 0.80
N ALA A 236 -4.89 5.79 0.66
CA ALA A 236 -6.32 5.62 0.85
C ALA A 236 -6.79 6.08 2.25
N SER A 237 -5.99 5.82 3.29
CA SER A 237 -6.31 6.15 4.68
C SER A 237 -6.36 7.66 4.97
N LEU A 238 -5.78 8.50 4.10
CA LEU A 238 -5.82 9.97 4.23
C LEU A 238 -7.17 10.57 3.82
N PHE A 239 -8.07 9.75 3.26
CA PHE A 239 -9.35 10.20 2.74
C PHE A 239 -10.53 9.54 3.48
N PRO A 240 -11.67 10.25 3.61
CA PRO A 240 -12.89 9.70 4.19
C PRO A 240 -13.58 8.72 3.22
N LEU A 241 -13.04 7.51 3.12
CA LEU A 241 -13.56 6.45 2.24
C LEU A 241 -14.89 5.87 2.74
N ASP A 242 -15.19 6.05 4.02
CA ASP A 242 -16.47 5.74 4.67
C ASP A 242 -17.65 6.40 3.93
N ARG A 243 -17.48 7.64 3.45
CA ARG A 243 -18.53 8.38 2.73
C ARG A 243 -18.85 7.79 1.36
N VAL A 244 -17.85 7.22 0.68
CA VAL A 244 -18.04 6.54 -0.61
C VAL A 244 -18.85 5.25 -0.40
N GLY A 245 -18.57 4.52 0.68
CA GLY A 245 -19.31 3.31 1.00
C GLY A 245 -20.75 3.54 1.44
N ILE A 246 -21.00 4.63 2.17
CA ILE A 246 -22.36 5.07 2.52
C ILE A 246 -23.14 5.46 1.25
N ALA A 247 -22.54 6.20 0.31
CA ALA A 247 -23.20 6.59 -0.93
C ALA A 247 -23.59 5.38 -1.79
N LEU A 248 -22.67 4.42 -1.99
CA LEU A 248 -22.93 3.20 -2.77
C LEU A 248 -23.96 2.28 -2.12
N SER A 249 -23.93 2.14 -0.79
CA SER A 249 -24.90 1.33 -0.05
C SER A 249 -26.31 1.98 -0.04
N ARG A 250 -26.39 3.30 0.05
CA ARG A 250 -27.64 4.07 -0.05
C ARG A 250 -28.26 3.92 -1.44
N GLN A 251 -27.48 4.04 -2.51
CA GLN A 251 -27.95 3.80 -3.88
C GLN A 251 -28.48 2.37 -4.07
N ARG A 252 -27.79 1.36 -3.53
CA ARG A 252 -28.24 -0.04 -3.60
C ARG A 252 -29.51 -0.31 -2.79
N ARG A 253 -29.71 0.35 -1.64
CA ARG A 253 -30.97 0.28 -0.89
C ARG A 253 -32.13 0.92 -1.65
N LEU A 254 -31.91 2.10 -2.22
CA LEU A 254 -32.92 2.79 -3.03
C LEU A 254 -33.31 1.94 -4.25
N ALA A 255 -32.35 1.34 -4.95
CA ALA A 255 -32.61 0.45 -6.09
C ALA A 255 -33.33 -0.86 -5.70
N ARG A 256 -33.19 -1.35 -4.46
CA ARG A 256 -33.99 -2.49 -3.96
C ARG A 256 -35.40 -2.07 -3.58
N TRP A 257 -35.57 -0.88 -3.01
CA TRP A 257 -36.87 -0.36 -2.60
C TRP A 257 -37.77 -0.07 -3.82
N THR A 258 -37.21 0.45 -4.91
CA THR A 258 -37.94 0.67 -6.17
C THR A 258 -38.30 -0.62 -6.90
N ARG A 259 -37.62 -1.73 -6.62
CA ARG A 259 -37.90 -3.06 -7.20
C ARG A 259 -38.80 -3.94 -6.33
N SER A 260 -39.17 -3.51 -5.12
CA SER A 260 -40.14 -4.25 -4.32
C SER A 260 -41.53 -4.02 -4.93
N PRO A 261 -42.27 -5.08 -5.33
CA PRO A 261 -43.65 -4.93 -5.75
C PRO A 261 -44.40 -4.25 -4.62
N ARG A 262 -45.08 -3.14 -4.89
CA ARG A 262 -46.06 -2.57 -3.95
C ARG A 262 -47.03 -3.70 -3.63
N SER A 263 -47.02 -4.20 -2.39
CA SER A 263 -48.07 -5.11 -1.92
C SER A 263 -49.39 -4.40 -2.14
N SER A 264 -50.22 -4.97 -3.02
CA SER A 264 -51.59 -4.54 -3.25
C SER A 264 -52.29 -4.34 -1.90
N ALA A 265 -52.64 -3.09 -1.60
CA ALA A 265 -53.42 -2.78 -0.41
C ALA A 265 -54.74 -3.57 -0.43
N PRO A 266 -55.21 -4.12 0.70
CA PRO A 266 -56.52 -4.75 0.76
C PRO A 266 -57.59 -3.70 0.45
N ALA A 267 -58.53 -4.05 -0.44
CA ALA A 267 -59.66 -3.19 -0.77
C ALA A 267 -60.51 -2.91 0.50
N PRO A 268 -61.03 -1.70 0.69
CA PRO A 268 -61.84 -1.37 1.85
C PRO A 268 -63.16 -2.14 1.78
N THR A 269 -63.41 -3.01 2.76
CA THR A 269 -64.70 -3.66 2.96
C THR A 269 -65.72 -2.62 3.39
N THR A 270 -66.62 -2.26 2.49
CA THR A 270 -67.85 -1.52 2.79
C THR A 270 -68.83 -2.43 3.51
N THR A 271 -68.91 -2.31 4.84
CA THR A 271 -70.03 -2.85 5.61
C THR A 271 -71.21 -1.88 5.53
N THR A 272 -72.19 -2.23 4.71
CA THR A 272 -73.54 -1.64 4.75
C THR A 272 -74.30 -2.17 5.96
N SER A 273 -74.79 -1.24 6.78
CA SER A 273 -75.75 -1.45 7.86
C SER A 273 -77.12 -1.88 7.31
N GLY A 274 -77.69 -2.93 7.89
CA GLY A 274 -79.07 -3.38 7.73
C GLY A 274 -79.41 -4.35 8.85
#